data_AF-A0AAE1SXN9-F1
#
_entry.id   AF-A0AAE1SXN9-F1
#
_cell.length_a   1.000
_cell.length_b   1.000
_cell.length_c   1.000
_cell.angle_alpha   90.00
_cell.angle_beta   90.00
_cell.angle_gamma   90.00
#
_symmetry.space_group_name_H-M   'P 1'
#
loop_
_entity.id
_entity.type
_entity.pdbx_description
1 polymer ?
#
loop_
_entity_poly.entity_id
_entity_poly.type
_entity_poly.pdbx_seq_one_letter_code
_entity_poly.pdbx_strand_id
1 'polypeptide(L)'
;MRTHGAKQQREAVKRVPRKQLEPVFQALDTLGNTKWRMNRRVLGIVDRIWASGGRLADLVDRENVPLPEEPDTEDEAEIKKWKWKVKSAKKENCERHSQRCDIELKLAYSMTFYFEEQVARKMKDEDGFYYPHNLDFRGRAYPMHPYLNHLGSDLCRGILEFAEGRPLGKSGLLWLKIHLANVYGGGVDKLSYEGRKAFSENHVDDIFDSAERPLEGKRWWLGAEDPFQCLATCINIADALRSPSPETSISHMPIHQDGSCNGLQHYAALGRDKLGAEAVNLVTGDKPADVYSGIAARVLDIMKRDADKDPATDPNVMRARLLINQVDRKLVKQTVMTSVYGVTYIGARDQIKRRLKERGAIEDDNELFAAACYAAKTTLTALGEMFEAARSIMSWLGDCAKIKTSLQTLTLQRETDKVMVKRQRTAFPPNFVHSLDGSHMMMTAITCKEAGLSFAGVHDSYWTHASDVDQMNKILREKFVELYDAPILENVSFMGK
;
A
#
# COMPACT_ATOMS: atom_id res chain seq x y z
N MET A 1 -10.59 -15.48 12.34
CA MET A 1 -10.17 -14.16 12.86
C MET A 1 -8.82 -14.26 13.57
N ARG A 2 -7.87 -13.38 13.23
CA ARG A 2 -6.56 -13.22 13.87
C ARG A 2 -6.70 -12.34 15.13
N THR A 3 -6.89 -12.97 16.28
CA THR A 3 -7.21 -12.27 17.55
C THR A 3 -6.01 -12.06 18.48
N HIS A 4 -4.81 -12.48 18.09
CA HIS A 4 -3.58 -12.34 18.90
C HIS A 4 -3.74 -12.74 20.38
N GLY A 5 -4.52 -13.79 20.66
CA GLY A 5 -4.75 -14.30 22.01
C GLY A 5 -5.91 -13.65 22.79
N ALA A 6 -6.58 -12.62 22.23
CA ALA A 6 -7.72 -11.98 22.90
C ALA A 6 -8.95 -12.90 22.96
N LYS A 7 -9.32 -13.34 24.18
CA LYS A 7 -10.47 -14.22 24.42
C LYS A 7 -11.80 -13.53 24.10
N GLN A 8 -11.96 -12.28 24.53
CA GLN A 8 -13.19 -11.48 24.32
C GLN A 8 -13.55 -11.36 22.83
N GLN A 9 -12.57 -11.14 21.95
CA GLN A 9 -12.80 -11.10 20.50
C GLN A 9 -13.31 -12.44 19.96
N ARG A 10 -12.72 -13.55 20.41
CA ARG A 10 -13.16 -14.90 20.01
C ARG A 10 -14.59 -15.19 20.49
N GLU A 11 -14.91 -14.81 21.71
CA GLU A 11 -16.26 -14.98 22.25
C GLU A 11 -17.29 -14.11 21.53
N ALA A 12 -16.95 -12.85 21.22
CA ALA A 12 -17.83 -11.96 20.46
C ALA A 12 -18.24 -12.60 19.14
N VAL A 13 -17.28 -13.10 18.36
CA VAL A 13 -17.56 -13.79 17.08
C VAL A 13 -18.45 -15.02 17.28
N LYS A 14 -18.24 -15.79 18.35
CA LYS A 14 -19.05 -16.98 18.65
C LYS A 14 -20.48 -16.65 19.05
N ARG A 15 -20.73 -15.46 19.63
CA ARG A 15 -22.05 -15.03 20.09
C ARG A 15 -22.90 -14.42 18.97
N VAL A 16 -22.28 -13.90 17.91
CA VAL A 16 -23.00 -13.31 16.77
C VAL A 16 -23.81 -14.41 16.04
N PRO A 17 -25.11 -14.20 15.76
CA PRO A 17 -25.90 -15.14 14.99
C PRO A 17 -25.27 -15.43 13.63
N ARG A 18 -25.21 -16.71 13.23
CA ARG A 18 -24.56 -17.14 11.98
C ARG A 18 -25.07 -16.38 10.74
N LYS A 19 -26.37 -16.10 10.69
CA LYS A 19 -27.02 -15.33 9.60
C LYS A 19 -26.42 -13.93 9.41
N GLN A 20 -25.94 -13.28 10.48
CA GLN A 20 -25.29 -11.96 10.38
C GLN A 20 -23.85 -12.06 9.85
N LEU A 21 -23.20 -13.22 10.00
CA LEU A 21 -21.84 -13.46 9.50
C LEU A 21 -21.83 -14.04 8.08
N GLU A 22 -22.98 -14.38 7.52
CA GLU A 22 -23.09 -15.02 6.21
C GLU A 22 -22.46 -14.20 5.07
N PRO A 23 -22.68 -12.86 4.97
CA PRO A 23 -21.97 -12.04 3.97
C PRO A 23 -20.45 -12.09 4.15
N VAL A 24 -19.96 -12.12 5.40
CA VAL A 24 -18.53 -12.20 5.70
C VAL A 24 -17.94 -13.53 5.23
N PHE A 25 -18.66 -14.64 5.43
CA PHE A 25 -18.24 -15.96 4.94
C PHE A 25 -18.25 -16.00 3.42
N GLN A 26 -19.31 -15.51 2.77
CA GLN A 26 -19.39 -15.44 1.31
C GLN A 26 -18.25 -14.61 0.72
N ALA A 27 -17.87 -13.49 1.34
CA ALA A 27 -16.75 -12.70 0.89
C ALA A 27 -15.40 -13.43 1.05
N LEU A 28 -15.18 -14.11 2.18
CA LEU A 28 -13.97 -14.92 2.39
C LEU A 28 -13.87 -16.09 1.41
N ASP A 29 -14.99 -16.77 1.14
CA ASP A 29 -15.07 -17.84 0.15
C ASP A 29 -14.82 -17.29 -1.25
N THR A 30 -15.32 -16.09 -1.55
CA THR A 30 -15.06 -15.42 -2.83
C THR A 30 -13.59 -15.12 -3.03
N LEU A 31 -12.94 -14.49 -2.04
CA LEU A 31 -11.50 -14.20 -2.08
C LEU A 31 -10.65 -15.49 -2.13
N GLY A 32 -11.12 -16.55 -1.46
CA GLY A 32 -10.46 -17.85 -1.42
C GLY A 32 -10.60 -18.68 -2.68
N ASN A 33 -11.69 -18.48 -3.44
CA ASN A 33 -11.99 -19.25 -4.66
C ASN A 33 -11.35 -18.69 -5.92
N THR A 34 -10.60 -17.59 -5.84
CA THR A 34 -9.82 -17.10 -6.97
C THR A 34 -8.58 -17.99 -7.16
N LYS A 35 -8.53 -18.72 -8.27
CA LYS A 35 -7.42 -19.63 -8.59
C LYS A 35 -6.22 -18.86 -9.14
N TRP A 36 -5.04 -19.14 -8.60
CA TRP A 36 -3.76 -18.52 -8.95
C TRP A 36 -2.81 -19.52 -9.57
N ARG A 37 -1.87 -19.04 -10.37
CA ARG A 37 -0.72 -19.81 -10.85
C ARG A 37 0.55 -18.97 -10.85
N MET A 38 1.69 -19.63 -11.04
CA MET A 38 2.98 -18.94 -11.17
C MET A 38 3.16 -18.38 -12.58
N ASN A 39 3.51 -17.09 -12.69
CA ASN A 39 4.00 -16.52 -13.93
C ASN A 39 5.43 -17.03 -14.20
N ARG A 40 5.51 -18.07 -15.02
CA ARG A 40 6.75 -18.80 -15.31
C ARG A 40 7.82 -17.93 -15.98
N ARG A 41 7.40 -17.01 -16.85
CA ARG A 41 8.32 -16.12 -17.58
C ARG A 41 9.02 -15.17 -16.60
N VAL A 42 8.26 -14.51 -15.73
CA VAL A 42 8.83 -13.59 -14.73
C VAL A 42 9.63 -14.36 -13.69
N LEU A 43 9.13 -15.50 -13.20
CA LEU A 43 9.86 -16.34 -12.23
C LEU A 43 11.24 -16.77 -12.76
N GLY A 44 11.33 -17.17 -14.03
CA GLY A 44 12.61 -17.53 -14.65
C GLY A 44 13.59 -16.35 -14.72
N ILE A 45 13.10 -15.12 -14.91
CA ILE A 45 13.94 -13.92 -14.87
C ILE A 45 14.39 -13.59 -13.46
N VAL A 46 13.50 -13.68 -12.47
CA VAL A 46 13.85 -13.50 -11.05
C VAL A 46 14.94 -14.48 -10.64
N ASP A 47 14.78 -15.77 -10.98
CA ASP A 47 15.75 -16.81 -10.64
C ASP A 47 17.14 -16.52 -11.24
N ARG A 48 17.19 -16.08 -12.51
CA ARG A 48 18.43 -15.67 -13.17
C ARG A 48 19.08 -14.45 -12.49
N ILE A 49 18.29 -13.44 -12.12
CA ILE A 49 18.80 -12.27 -11.38
C ILE A 49 19.37 -12.72 -10.03
N TRP A 50 18.64 -13.56 -9.31
CA TRP A 50 19.05 -14.06 -8.00
C TRP A 50 20.33 -14.90 -8.09
N ALA A 51 20.42 -15.79 -9.08
CA ALA A 51 21.62 -16.58 -9.36
C ALA A 51 22.84 -15.70 -9.69
N SER A 52 22.63 -14.53 -10.30
CA SER A 52 23.69 -13.57 -10.66
C SER A 52 24.16 -12.63 -9.53
N GLY A 53 23.62 -12.80 -8.31
CA GLY A 53 24.02 -12.02 -7.13
C GLY A 53 22.97 -11.02 -6.62
N GLY A 54 21.78 -10.97 -7.20
CA GLY A 54 20.73 -10.01 -6.82
C GLY A 54 21.00 -8.59 -7.33
N ARG A 55 20.66 -7.57 -6.52
CA ARG A 55 20.90 -6.12 -6.75
C ARG A 55 20.08 -5.43 -7.86
N LEU A 56 19.22 -6.16 -8.57
CA LEU A 56 18.34 -5.59 -9.60
C LEU A 56 16.88 -5.71 -9.16
N ALA A 57 16.05 -4.76 -9.59
CA ALA A 57 14.61 -4.74 -9.32
C ALA A 57 14.29 -4.93 -7.82
N ASP A 58 14.96 -4.14 -6.97
CA ASP A 58 14.84 -4.18 -5.49
C ASP A 58 15.18 -5.52 -4.82
N LEU A 59 15.75 -6.48 -5.54
CA LEU A 59 16.33 -7.66 -4.93
C LEU A 59 17.60 -7.29 -4.15
N VAL A 60 17.64 -7.71 -2.90
CA VAL A 60 18.79 -7.47 -2.01
C VAL A 60 20.08 -8.04 -2.62
N ASP A 61 21.20 -7.38 -2.34
CA ASP A 61 22.52 -7.91 -2.65
C ASP A 61 22.77 -9.23 -1.92
N ARG A 62 23.30 -10.21 -2.64
CA ARG A 62 23.68 -11.49 -2.05
C ARG A 62 24.94 -11.39 -1.19
N GLU A 63 25.72 -10.32 -1.35
CA GLU A 63 26.94 -10.08 -0.58
C GLU A 63 26.74 -9.15 0.62
N ASN A 64 27.58 -9.36 1.63
CA ASN A 64 27.67 -8.48 2.78
C ASN A 64 28.46 -7.20 2.41
N VAL A 65 28.09 -6.08 3.02
CA VAL A 65 28.94 -4.88 3.04
C VAL A 65 30.22 -5.20 3.83
N PRO A 66 31.41 -4.85 3.31
CA PRO A 66 32.65 -5.05 4.04
C PRO A 66 32.65 -4.23 5.33
N LEU A 67 33.25 -4.80 6.39
CA LEU A 67 33.42 -4.07 7.64
C LEU A 67 34.53 -3.02 7.46
N PRO A 68 34.33 -1.77 7.95
CA PRO A 68 35.38 -0.76 7.94
C PRO A 68 36.62 -1.23 8.70
N GLU A 69 37.79 -1.02 8.12
CA GLU A 69 39.08 -1.30 8.77
C GLU A 69 39.26 -0.43 10.02
N GLU A 70 39.87 -1.01 11.05
CA GLU A 70 40.20 -0.29 12.27
C GLU A 70 41.25 0.77 11.98
N PRO A 71 41.00 2.05 12.34
CA PRO A 71 41.97 3.10 12.08
C PRO A 71 43.19 2.93 13.00
N ASP A 72 44.38 3.10 12.44
CA ASP A 72 45.64 3.11 13.20
C ASP A 72 45.83 4.49 13.84
N THR A 73 45.08 4.74 14.93
CA THR A 73 45.03 6.03 15.64
C THR A 73 44.65 5.82 17.10
N GLU A 74 45.19 6.63 17.99
CA GLU A 74 44.77 6.68 19.41
C GLU A 74 43.64 7.72 19.64
N ASP A 75 43.21 8.44 18.61
CA ASP A 75 42.14 9.44 18.73
C ASP A 75 40.79 8.77 19.08
N GLU A 76 40.31 9.00 20.30
CA GLU A 76 39.04 8.47 20.79
C GLU A 76 37.84 8.86 19.91
N ALA A 77 37.84 10.05 19.31
CA ALA A 77 36.77 10.51 18.44
C ALA A 77 36.74 9.71 17.13
N GLU A 78 37.90 9.44 16.54
CA GLU A 78 38.03 8.61 15.33
C GLU A 78 37.68 7.15 15.61
N ILE A 79 38.18 6.58 16.71
CA ILE A 79 37.82 5.22 17.16
C ILE A 79 36.30 5.12 17.38
N LYS A 80 35.69 6.12 18.02
CA LYS A 80 34.23 6.16 18.23
C LYS A 80 33.48 6.22 16.90
N LYS A 81 33.93 7.06 15.95
CA LYS A 81 33.35 7.15 14.60
C LYS A 81 33.47 5.82 13.85
N TRP A 82 34.61 5.15 13.94
CA TRP A 82 34.82 3.81 13.38
C TRP A 82 33.87 2.78 14.01
N LYS A 83 33.77 2.72 15.34
CA LYS A 83 32.83 1.82 16.05
C LYS A 83 31.38 2.02 15.57
N TRP A 84 30.96 3.26 15.33
CA TRP A 84 29.66 3.57 14.75
C TRP A 84 29.52 3.05 13.31
N LYS A 85 30.53 3.24 12.46
CA LYS A 85 30.54 2.69 11.09
C LYS A 85 30.46 1.16 11.10
N VAL A 86 31.24 0.48 11.93
CA VAL A 86 31.20 -0.98 12.09
C VAL A 86 29.83 -1.45 12.56
N LYS A 87 29.24 -0.77 13.55
CA LYS A 87 27.88 -1.07 14.02
C LYS A 87 26.84 -0.88 12.92
N SER A 88 26.97 0.16 12.11
CA SER A 88 26.09 0.41 10.96
C SER A 88 26.23 -0.70 9.90
N ALA A 89 27.45 -1.07 9.53
CA ALA A 89 27.70 -2.15 8.56
C ALA A 89 27.20 -3.52 9.06
N LYS A 90 27.41 -3.85 10.34
CA LYS A 90 26.85 -5.07 10.94
C LYS A 90 25.32 -5.09 10.92
N LYS A 91 24.69 -3.96 11.26
CA LYS A 91 23.24 -3.81 11.20
C LYS A 91 22.73 -4.02 9.77
N GLU A 92 23.34 -3.38 8.79
CA GLU A 92 22.98 -3.55 7.38
C GLU A 92 23.15 -5.00 6.91
N ASN A 93 24.24 -5.68 7.30
CA ASN A 93 24.45 -7.09 6.97
C ASN A 93 23.40 -8.03 7.61
N CYS A 94 22.95 -7.75 8.83
CA CYS A 94 21.84 -8.47 9.45
C CYS A 94 20.52 -8.25 8.71
N GLU A 95 20.23 -7.00 8.32
CA GLU A 95 19.04 -6.66 7.53
C GLU A 95 19.06 -7.35 6.16
N ARG A 96 20.20 -7.29 5.45
CA ARG A 96 20.41 -7.99 4.17
C ARG A 96 20.27 -9.50 4.32
N HIS A 97 20.81 -10.09 5.39
CA HIS A 97 20.64 -11.52 5.66
C HIS A 97 19.17 -11.91 5.82
N SER A 98 18.42 -11.16 6.62
CA SER A 98 16.98 -11.40 6.79
C SER A 98 16.21 -11.30 5.47
N GLN A 99 16.54 -10.31 4.63
CA GLN A 99 15.93 -10.14 3.31
C GLN A 99 16.29 -11.29 2.34
N ARG A 100 17.55 -11.75 2.36
CA ARG A 100 18.00 -12.91 1.56
C ARG A 100 17.22 -14.16 1.93
N CYS A 101 17.09 -14.46 3.22
CA CYS A 101 16.32 -15.62 3.68
C CYS A 101 14.84 -15.55 3.27
N ASP A 102 14.23 -14.35 3.33
CA ASP A 102 12.84 -14.14 2.88
C ASP A 102 12.69 -14.38 1.37
N ILE A 103 13.61 -13.88 0.55
CA ILE A 103 13.63 -14.09 -0.91
C ILE A 103 13.87 -15.57 -1.23
N GLU A 104 14.84 -16.22 -0.59
CA GLU A 104 15.13 -17.64 -0.79
C GLU A 104 13.94 -18.51 -0.43
N LEU A 105 13.23 -18.19 0.66
CA LEU A 105 12.02 -18.90 1.05
C LEU A 105 10.90 -18.73 0.01
N LYS A 106 10.68 -17.50 -0.47
CA LYS A 106 9.70 -17.20 -1.53
C LYS A 106 10.03 -17.92 -2.83
N LEU A 107 11.30 -17.91 -3.24
CA LEU A 107 11.78 -18.63 -4.41
C LEU A 107 11.64 -20.13 -4.24
N ALA A 108 12.02 -20.69 -3.09
CA ALA A 108 11.86 -22.10 -2.79
C ALA A 108 10.39 -22.51 -2.91
N TYR A 109 9.44 -21.79 -2.30
CA TYR A 109 8.01 -22.08 -2.46
C TYR A 109 7.54 -21.94 -3.90
N SER A 110 7.91 -20.85 -4.58
CA SER A 110 7.57 -20.61 -5.99
C SER A 110 8.05 -21.73 -6.89
N MET A 111 9.27 -22.20 -6.63
CA MET A 111 9.96 -23.24 -7.37
C MET A 111 9.43 -24.62 -7.00
N THR A 112 9.01 -24.86 -5.75
CA THR A 112 8.27 -26.07 -5.35
C THR A 112 6.92 -26.14 -6.07
N PHE A 113 6.13 -25.06 -6.08
CA PHE A 113 4.88 -25.05 -6.85
C PHE A 113 5.14 -25.31 -8.34
N TYR A 114 6.17 -24.69 -8.91
CA TYR A 114 6.58 -24.90 -10.30
C TYR A 114 7.08 -26.33 -10.60
N PHE A 115 7.95 -26.89 -9.76
CA PHE A 115 8.47 -28.25 -9.95
C PHE A 115 7.44 -29.32 -9.62
N GLU A 116 6.58 -29.12 -8.62
CA GLU A 116 5.48 -30.05 -8.33
C GLU A 116 4.49 -30.10 -9.51
N GLU A 117 4.21 -28.96 -10.14
CA GLU A 117 3.46 -28.86 -11.39
C GLU A 117 4.16 -29.58 -12.57
N GLN A 118 5.50 -29.52 -12.65
CA GLN A 118 6.25 -30.10 -13.79
C GLN A 118 6.63 -31.58 -13.62
N VAL A 119 6.98 -32.01 -12.39
CA VAL A 119 7.71 -33.26 -12.11
C VAL A 119 6.96 -34.18 -11.13
N ALA A 120 6.14 -33.65 -10.21
CA ALA A 120 5.53 -34.46 -9.16
C ALA A 120 4.11 -34.94 -9.52
N ARG A 121 3.92 -36.26 -9.48
CA ARG A 121 2.64 -37.00 -9.69
C ARG A 121 1.42 -36.52 -8.85
N LYS A 122 1.56 -35.51 -7.98
CA LYS A 122 0.50 -35.01 -7.08
C LYS A 122 -0.11 -33.65 -7.46
N MET A 123 0.62 -32.78 -8.18
CA MET A 123 0.09 -31.48 -8.65
C MET A 123 0.29 -31.27 -10.15
N LYS A 124 0.88 -32.24 -10.87
CA LYS A 124 1.06 -32.17 -12.32
C LYS A 124 -0.23 -31.99 -13.11
N ASP A 125 -1.34 -32.48 -12.57
CA ASP A 125 -2.68 -32.37 -13.17
C ASP A 125 -3.46 -31.14 -12.63
N GLU A 126 -2.85 -30.31 -11.77
CA GLU A 126 -3.50 -29.15 -11.15
C GLU A 126 -3.07 -27.84 -11.83
N ASP A 127 -4.00 -27.16 -12.52
CA ASP A 127 -3.72 -25.91 -13.26
C ASP A 127 -3.43 -24.67 -12.38
N GLY A 128 -3.29 -24.82 -11.06
CA GLY A 128 -3.08 -23.71 -10.12
C GLY A 128 -3.48 -24.02 -8.67
N PHE A 129 -3.38 -23.02 -7.80
CA PHE A 129 -3.62 -23.11 -6.36
C PHE A 129 -4.50 -21.96 -5.84
N TYR A 130 -4.97 -22.08 -4.60
CA TYR A 130 -5.89 -21.12 -3.97
C TYR A 130 -5.31 -20.57 -2.68
N TYR A 131 -5.72 -19.35 -2.31
CA TYR A 131 -5.36 -18.72 -1.04
C TYR A 131 -6.57 -18.57 -0.13
N PRO A 132 -6.79 -19.48 0.84
CA PRO A 132 -7.79 -19.26 1.87
C PRO A 132 -7.51 -17.97 2.62
N HIS A 133 -8.55 -17.14 2.81
CA HIS A 133 -8.42 -15.86 3.48
C HIS A 133 -8.89 -15.94 4.94
N ASN A 134 -8.31 -15.08 5.78
CA ASN A 134 -8.68 -14.91 7.17
C ASN A 134 -8.74 -13.42 7.48
N LEU A 135 -9.55 -13.03 8.47
CA LEU A 135 -9.71 -11.63 8.85
C LEU A 135 -8.87 -11.27 10.06
N ASP A 136 -8.38 -10.03 10.12
CA ASP A 136 -7.97 -9.44 11.40
C ASP A 136 -9.19 -9.00 12.22
N PHE A 137 -8.95 -8.41 13.40
CA PHE A 137 -10.03 -7.97 14.28
C PHE A 137 -10.83 -6.76 13.75
N ARG A 138 -10.33 -6.08 12.71
CA ARG A 138 -10.97 -4.93 12.07
C ARG A 138 -11.85 -5.36 10.91
N GLY A 139 -11.66 -6.58 10.39
CA GLY A 139 -12.39 -7.10 9.24
C GLY A 139 -11.61 -7.05 7.94
N ARG A 140 -10.32 -6.68 7.95
CA ARG A 140 -9.48 -6.74 6.74
C ARG A 140 -9.08 -8.17 6.44
N ALA A 141 -9.18 -8.58 5.17
CA ALA A 141 -8.83 -9.92 4.72
C ALA A 141 -7.34 -10.06 4.41
N TYR A 142 -6.79 -11.23 4.76
CA TYR A 142 -5.41 -11.61 4.56
C TYR A 142 -5.33 -13.08 4.15
N PRO A 143 -4.54 -13.44 3.12
CA PRO A 143 -4.20 -14.82 2.83
C PRO A 143 -3.63 -15.53 4.06
N MET A 144 -4.02 -16.78 4.26
CA MET A 144 -3.49 -17.61 5.36
C MET A 144 -2.05 -18.03 5.13
N HIS A 145 -1.63 -18.21 3.88
CA HIS A 145 -0.25 -18.55 3.55
C HIS A 145 0.65 -17.32 3.73
N PRO A 146 1.63 -17.33 4.65
CA PRO A 146 2.29 -16.11 5.11
C PRO A 146 3.45 -15.64 4.22
N TYR A 147 4.04 -16.51 3.39
CA TYR A 147 5.30 -16.22 2.69
C TYR A 147 5.10 -15.77 1.24
N LEU A 148 4.44 -16.59 0.43
CA LEU A 148 4.14 -16.30 -0.97
C LEU A 148 2.63 -16.06 -1.15
N ASN A 149 2.23 -14.80 -1.35
CA ASN A 149 0.85 -14.41 -1.65
C ASN A 149 0.81 -13.03 -2.33
N HIS A 150 -0.32 -12.67 -2.91
CA HIS A 150 -0.51 -11.43 -3.66
C HIS A 150 -0.51 -10.15 -2.80
N LEU A 151 -0.64 -10.25 -1.47
CA LEU A 151 -0.44 -9.10 -0.56
C LEU A 151 1.05 -8.78 -0.33
N GLY A 152 1.96 -9.62 -0.83
CA GLY A 152 3.41 -9.46 -0.69
C GLY A 152 4.00 -8.28 -1.48
N SER A 153 5.34 -8.31 -1.61
CA SER A 153 6.14 -7.32 -2.34
C SER A 153 5.90 -7.39 -3.86
N ASP A 154 6.44 -6.42 -4.61
CA ASP A 154 6.42 -6.42 -6.09
C ASP A 154 6.84 -7.77 -6.67
N LEU A 155 7.93 -8.37 -6.16
CA LEU A 155 8.33 -9.74 -6.51
C LEU A 155 7.17 -10.75 -6.44
N CYS A 156 6.44 -10.80 -5.33
CA CYS A 156 5.34 -11.75 -5.15
C CYS A 156 4.20 -11.48 -6.14
N ARG A 157 3.89 -10.20 -6.41
CA ARG A 157 2.82 -9.82 -7.33
C ARG A 157 3.19 -10.06 -8.79
N GLY A 158 4.43 -9.79 -9.18
CA GLY A 158 4.92 -10.01 -10.54
C GLY A 158 5.01 -11.49 -10.93
N ILE A 159 5.21 -12.39 -9.96
CA ILE A 159 5.27 -13.85 -10.21
C ILE A 159 3.92 -14.56 -10.04
N LEU A 160 2.85 -13.87 -9.64
CA LEU A 160 1.53 -14.45 -9.45
C LEU A 160 0.55 -13.90 -10.49
N GLU A 161 -0.23 -14.79 -11.11
CA GLU A 161 -1.29 -14.41 -12.06
C GLU A 161 -2.51 -15.31 -11.87
N PHE A 162 -3.66 -14.92 -12.43
CA PHE A 162 -4.85 -15.77 -12.37
C PHE A 162 -4.64 -17.06 -13.17
N ALA A 163 -5.01 -18.20 -12.60
CA ALA A 163 -4.88 -19.48 -13.29
C ALA A 163 -5.83 -19.56 -14.49
N GLU A 164 -7.07 -19.12 -14.28
CA GLU A 164 -8.07 -18.98 -15.34
C GLU A 164 -7.76 -17.71 -16.15
N GLY A 165 -7.70 -17.83 -17.47
CA GLY A 165 -7.48 -16.69 -18.36
C GLY A 165 -8.78 -16.20 -18.96
N ARG A 166 -8.85 -14.91 -19.32
CA ARG A 166 -9.98 -14.34 -20.06
C ARG A 166 -9.52 -13.64 -21.33
N PRO A 167 -10.31 -13.69 -22.41
CA PRO A 167 -10.03 -12.87 -23.58
C PRO A 167 -10.05 -11.40 -23.19
N LEU A 168 -9.17 -10.60 -23.79
CA LEU A 168 -9.08 -9.17 -23.53
C LEU A 168 -10.36 -8.43 -23.92
N GLY A 169 -11.09 -8.91 -24.91
CA GLY A 169 -12.25 -8.21 -25.47
C GLY A 169 -11.89 -6.80 -25.93
N LYS A 170 -12.90 -5.93 -26.02
CA LYS A 170 -12.76 -4.58 -26.60
C LYS A 170 -11.94 -3.63 -25.74
N SER A 171 -12.03 -3.73 -24.41
CA SER A 171 -11.35 -2.80 -23.48
C SER A 171 -10.13 -3.39 -22.78
N GLY A 172 -9.88 -4.70 -22.84
CA GLY A 172 -8.79 -5.32 -22.07
C GLY A 172 -7.39 -4.86 -22.50
N LEU A 173 -7.14 -4.65 -23.79
CA LEU A 173 -5.85 -4.11 -24.23
C LEU A 173 -5.63 -2.66 -23.75
N LEU A 174 -6.70 -1.86 -23.73
CA LEU A 174 -6.66 -0.51 -23.15
C LEU A 174 -6.31 -0.56 -21.66
N TRP A 175 -6.97 -1.44 -20.90
CA TRP A 175 -6.71 -1.60 -19.48
C TRP A 175 -5.32 -2.15 -19.18
N LEU A 176 -4.75 -3.03 -20.02
CA LEU A 176 -3.35 -3.45 -19.92
C LEU A 176 -2.39 -2.28 -20.10
N LYS A 177 -2.60 -1.43 -21.11
CA LYS A 177 -1.78 -0.22 -21.33
C LYS A 177 -1.87 0.74 -20.14
N ILE A 178 -3.09 1.03 -19.68
CA ILE A 178 -3.29 1.86 -18.48
C ILE A 178 -2.61 1.25 -17.26
N HIS A 179 -2.70 -0.08 -17.09
CA HIS A 179 -2.05 -0.78 -15.99
C HIS A 179 -0.52 -0.68 -16.06
N LEU A 180 0.09 -0.81 -17.25
CA LEU A 180 1.51 -0.61 -17.45
C LEU A 180 1.96 0.77 -16.95
N ALA A 181 1.21 1.82 -17.32
CA ALA A 181 1.48 3.18 -16.87
C ALA A 181 1.33 3.33 -15.33
N ASN A 182 0.38 2.61 -14.72
CA ASN A 182 0.19 2.63 -13.27
C ASN A 182 1.37 2.00 -12.53
N VAL A 183 1.81 0.80 -12.95
CA VAL A 183 2.93 0.08 -12.31
C VAL A 183 4.29 0.68 -12.65
N TYR A 184 4.40 1.40 -13.77
CA TYR A 184 5.58 2.22 -14.07
C TYR A 184 5.76 3.33 -13.03
N GLY A 185 4.65 3.95 -12.60
CA GLY A 185 4.68 4.98 -11.55
C GLY A 185 5.37 6.26 -12.01
N GLY A 186 6.12 6.93 -11.13
CA GLY A 186 6.91 8.11 -11.49
C GLY A 186 6.08 9.35 -11.86
N GLY A 187 4.80 9.38 -11.47
CA GLY A 187 3.86 10.44 -11.82
C GLY A 187 3.05 10.16 -13.09
N VAL A 188 3.39 9.11 -13.85
CA VAL A 188 2.59 8.67 -15.02
C VAL A 188 1.21 8.18 -14.55
N ASP A 189 1.14 7.54 -13.39
CA ASP A 189 -0.09 7.11 -12.70
C ASP A 189 -0.99 8.28 -12.26
N LYS A 190 -0.57 9.54 -12.47
CA LYS A 190 -1.37 10.76 -12.24
C LYS A 190 -1.94 11.38 -13.50
N LEU A 191 -1.54 10.90 -14.67
CA LEU A 191 -2.14 11.32 -15.93
C LEU A 191 -3.60 10.82 -16.02
N SER A 192 -4.37 11.43 -16.93
CA SER A 192 -5.66 10.89 -17.35
C SER A 192 -5.50 9.49 -17.98
N TYR A 193 -6.59 8.75 -18.14
CA TYR A 193 -6.52 7.44 -18.81
C TYR A 193 -5.96 7.54 -20.24
N GLU A 194 -6.30 8.59 -20.99
CA GLU A 194 -5.70 8.83 -22.31
C GLU A 194 -4.19 9.13 -22.22
N GLY A 195 -3.75 9.92 -21.23
CA GLY A 195 -2.32 10.17 -21.02
C GLY A 195 -1.54 8.92 -20.65
N ARG A 196 -2.13 8.03 -19.85
CA ARG A 196 -1.54 6.72 -19.48
C ARG A 196 -1.47 5.77 -20.66
N LYS A 197 -2.53 5.69 -21.45
CA LYS A 197 -2.55 4.92 -22.71
C LYS A 197 -1.48 5.42 -23.67
N ALA A 198 -1.41 6.75 -23.89
CA ALA A 198 -0.42 7.36 -24.77
C ALA A 198 1.02 7.09 -24.30
N PHE A 199 1.26 7.10 -22.98
CA PHE A 199 2.56 6.69 -22.43
C PHE A 199 2.96 5.29 -22.88
N SER A 200 2.07 4.29 -22.76
CA SER A 200 2.37 2.93 -23.22
C SER A 200 2.54 2.84 -24.73
N GLU A 201 1.75 3.57 -25.51
CA GLU A 201 1.84 3.59 -26.98
C GLU A 201 3.14 4.22 -27.48
N ASN A 202 3.67 5.21 -26.77
CA ASN A 202 4.95 5.86 -27.08
C ASN A 202 6.18 5.00 -26.69
N HIS A 203 5.99 3.95 -25.88
CA HIS A 203 7.06 3.05 -25.43
C HIS A 203 6.89 1.62 -25.93
N VAL A 204 6.16 1.42 -27.04
CA VAL A 204 5.91 0.07 -27.60
C VAL A 204 7.21 -0.68 -27.89
N ASP A 205 8.24 -0.01 -28.42
CA ASP A 205 9.55 -0.63 -28.68
C ASP A 205 10.23 -1.10 -27.38
N ASP A 206 10.14 -0.31 -26.30
CA ASP A 206 10.71 -0.66 -25.00
C ASP A 206 9.91 -1.78 -24.32
N ILE A 207 8.59 -1.85 -24.56
CA ILE A 207 7.73 -2.95 -24.14
C ILE A 207 8.16 -4.26 -24.81
N PHE A 208 8.36 -4.26 -26.13
CA PHE A 208 8.82 -5.43 -26.87
C PHE A 208 10.23 -5.86 -26.44
N ASP A 209 11.17 -4.92 -26.33
CA ASP A 209 12.53 -5.19 -25.85
C ASP A 209 12.53 -5.79 -24.43
N SER A 210 11.74 -5.22 -23.51
CA SER A 210 11.62 -5.73 -22.15
C SER A 210 10.99 -7.13 -22.10
N ALA A 211 10.02 -7.43 -22.96
CA ALA A 211 9.34 -8.71 -23.01
C ALA A 211 10.18 -9.84 -23.63
N GLU A 212 11.05 -9.53 -24.59
CA GLU A 212 11.87 -10.49 -25.33
C GLU A 212 13.28 -10.66 -24.74
N ARG A 213 13.89 -9.55 -24.30
CA ARG A 213 15.27 -9.49 -23.81
C ARG A 213 15.33 -8.79 -22.45
N PRO A 214 14.63 -9.31 -21.42
CA PRO A 214 14.49 -8.64 -20.13
C PRO A 214 15.82 -8.35 -19.42
N LEU A 215 16.86 -9.16 -19.63
CA LEU A 215 18.18 -8.98 -19.01
C LEU A 215 19.26 -8.53 -20.03
N GLU A 216 19.06 -8.81 -21.31
CA GLU A 216 20.04 -8.56 -22.36
C GLU A 216 19.75 -7.30 -23.18
N GLY A 217 18.53 -6.75 -23.09
CA GLY A 217 18.08 -5.56 -23.80
C GLY A 217 18.39 -4.26 -23.05
N LYS A 218 17.58 -3.23 -23.28
CA LYS A 218 17.66 -1.92 -22.62
C LYS A 218 17.26 -1.96 -21.15
N ARG A 219 16.52 -2.99 -20.74
CA ARG A 219 15.98 -3.18 -19.37
C ARG A 219 15.13 -1.99 -18.89
N TRP A 220 14.35 -1.42 -19.80
CA TRP A 220 13.50 -0.25 -19.51
C TRP A 220 12.55 -0.48 -18.32
N TRP A 221 12.03 -1.70 -18.18
CA TRP A 221 11.18 -2.12 -17.07
C TRP A 221 11.80 -1.92 -15.66
N LEU A 222 13.13 -1.86 -15.53
CA LEU A 222 13.80 -1.58 -14.25
C LEU A 222 13.61 -0.13 -13.77
N GLY A 223 13.19 0.78 -14.65
CA GLY A 223 12.89 2.17 -14.29
C GLY A 223 11.52 2.37 -13.62
N ALA A 224 10.69 1.33 -13.55
CA ALA A 224 9.37 1.37 -12.94
C ALA A 224 9.43 1.40 -11.40
N GLU A 225 8.41 1.95 -10.75
CA GLU A 225 8.22 1.84 -9.29
C GLU A 225 7.96 0.38 -8.85
N ASP A 226 7.31 -0.42 -9.70
CA ASP A 226 7.04 -1.85 -9.49
C ASP A 226 7.62 -2.68 -10.67
N PRO A 227 8.94 -2.95 -10.69
CA PRO A 227 9.62 -3.53 -11.84
C PRO A 227 9.08 -4.89 -12.31
N PHE A 228 8.84 -5.83 -11.40
CA PHE A 228 8.41 -7.18 -11.80
C PHE A 228 6.96 -7.18 -12.33
N GLN A 229 6.06 -6.39 -11.73
CA GLN A 229 4.72 -6.18 -12.27
C GLN A 229 4.77 -5.46 -13.64
N CYS A 230 5.67 -4.48 -13.81
CA CYS A 230 5.90 -3.82 -15.10
C CYS A 230 6.36 -4.81 -16.18
N LEU A 231 7.33 -5.67 -15.87
CA LEU A 231 7.80 -6.72 -16.78
C LEU A 231 6.69 -7.71 -17.14
N ALA A 232 5.91 -8.17 -16.16
CA ALA A 232 4.75 -9.04 -16.39
C ALA A 232 3.73 -8.40 -17.35
N THR A 233 3.49 -7.09 -17.18
CA THR A 233 2.58 -6.33 -18.04
C THR A 233 3.14 -6.14 -19.45
N CYS A 234 4.44 -5.83 -19.58
CA CYS A 234 5.11 -5.71 -20.88
C CYS A 234 4.97 -7.00 -21.68
N ILE A 235 5.19 -8.14 -21.03
CA ILE A 235 5.02 -9.48 -21.61
C ILE A 235 3.60 -9.66 -22.16
N ASN A 236 2.57 -9.36 -21.35
CA ASN A 236 1.17 -9.53 -21.76
C ASN A 236 0.77 -8.59 -22.90
N ILE A 237 1.23 -7.33 -22.89
CA ILE A 237 0.98 -6.38 -23.98
C ILE A 237 1.66 -6.85 -25.27
N ALA A 238 2.92 -7.28 -25.21
CA ALA A 238 3.65 -7.76 -26.38
C ALA A 238 2.96 -8.98 -27.00
N ASP A 239 2.54 -9.95 -26.18
CA ASP A 239 1.82 -11.13 -26.66
C ASP A 239 0.46 -10.76 -27.28
N ALA A 240 -0.27 -9.79 -26.69
CA ALA A 240 -1.51 -9.28 -27.26
C ALA A 240 -1.31 -8.56 -28.60
N LEU A 241 -0.27 -7.72 -28.72
CA LEU A 241 0.02 -6.95 -29.93
C LEU A 241 0.58 -7.80 -31.08
N ARG A 242 1.20 -8.96 -30.80
CA ARG A 242 1.59 -9.93 -31.85
C ARG A 242 0.41 -10.70 -32.42
N SER A 243 -0.68 -10.80 -31.66
CA SER A 243 -1.88 -11.49 -32.13
C SER A 243 -2.54 -10.70 -33.26
N PRO A 244 -2.99 -11.35 -34.34
CA PRO A 244 -3.76 -10.68 -35.39
C PRO A 244 -5.11 -10.13 -34.87
N SER A 245 -5.57 -10.62 -33.71
CA SER A 245 -6.77 -10.17 -33.03
C SER A 245 -6.49 -10.05 -31.53
N PRO A 246 -5.99 -8.88 -31.06
CA PRO A 246 -5.67 -8.66 -29.66
C PRO A 246 -6.86 -8.90 -28.71
N GLU A 247 -8.09 -8.63 -29.16
CA GLU A 247 -9.31 -8.82 -28.35
C GLU A 247 -9.54 -10.30 -27.97
N THR A 248 -9.08 -11.23 -28.80
CA THR A 248 -9.21 -12.67 -28.55
C THR A 248 -8.03 -13.25 -27.77
N SER A 249 -6.97 -12.47 -27.55
CA SER A 249 -5.82 -12.92 -26.77
C SER A 249 -6.24 -13.17 -25.33
N ILE A 250 -5.88 -14.34 -24.80
CA ILE A 250 -6.18 -14.73 -23.43
C ILE A 250 -5.15 -14.08 -22.50
N SER A 251 -5.63 -13.34 -21.50
CA SER A 251 -4.81 -12.72 -20.47
C SER A 251 -5.15 -13.28 -19.10
N HIS A 252 -4.10 -13.55 -18.35
CA HIS A 252 -4.13 -14.01 -16.96
C HIS A 252 -3.79 -12.89 -15.98
N MET A 253 -3.41 -11.72 -16.50
CA MET A 253 -2.89 -10.63 -15.70
C MET A 253 -4.01 -9.99 -14.85
N PRO A 254 -3.83 -9.93 -13.51
CA PRO A 254 -4.69 -9.11 -12.68
C PRO A 254 -4.45 -7.62 -12.95
N ILE A 255 -5.51 -6.86 -13.20
CA ILE A 255 -5.44 -5.40 -13.36
C ILE A 255 -5.89 -4.72 -12.08
N HIS A 256 -5.05 -3.85 -11.54
CA HIS A 256 -5.26 -3.22 -10.24
C HIS A 256 -6.04 -1.91 -10.38
N GLN A 257 -7.06 -1.72 -9.53
CA GLN A 257 -7.75 -0.45 -9.34
C GLN A 257 -7.61 -0.01 -7.88
N ASP A 258 -6.85 1.06 -7.66
CA ASP A 258 -6.48 1.55 -6.33
C ASP A 258 -7.29 2.79 -5.89
N GLY A 259 -7.73 2.79 -4.63
CA GLY A 259 -8.30 3.96 -3.99
C GLY A 259 -7.26 5.06 -3.74
N SER A 260 -7.54 6.29 -4.18
CA SER A 260 -6.65 7.44 -3.92
C SER A 260 -6.80 7.94 -2.49
N CYS A 261 -5.97 7.39 -1.59
CA CYS A 261 -6.05 7.67 -0.14
C CYS A 261 -7.39 7.22 0.46
N ASN A 262 -7.66 5.90 0.39
CA ASN A 262 -8.94 5.30 0.75
C ASN A 262 -9.47 5.72 2.14
N GLY A 263 -8.61 5.85 3.15
CA GLY A 263 -9.02 6.35 4.47
C GLY A 263 -9.64 7.76 4.44
N LEU A 264 -9.11 8.69 3.63
CA LEU A 264 -9.71 10.01 3.44
C LEU A 264 -11.00 9.94 2.60
N GLN A 265 -11.10 9.03 1.64
CA GLN A 265 -12.34 8.79 0.89
C GLN A 265 -13.47 8.39 1.87
N HIS A 266 -13.19 7.46 2.78
CA HIS A 266 -14.14 7.05 3.81
C HIS A 266 -14.51 8.21 4.76
N TYR A 267 -13.56 9.04 5.20
CA TYR A 267 -13.88 10.22 6.02
C TYR A 267 -14.69 11.27 5.28
N ALA A 268 -14.35 11.57 4.02
CA ALA A 268 -15.09 12.52 3.20
C ALA A 268 -16.54 12.05 2.98
N ALA A 269 -16.75 10.75 2.76
CA ALA A 269 -18.08 10.16 2.65
C ALA A 269 -18.86 10.20 3.97
N LEU A 270 -18.23 9.85 5.11
CA LEU A 270 -18.85 9.94 6.44
C LEU A 270 -19.27 11.38 6.77
N GLY A 271 -18.42 12.36 6.48
CA GLY A 271 -18.66 13.76 6.77
C GLY A 271 -19.48 14.50 5.70
N ARG A 272 -19.77 13.85 4.57
CA ARG A 272 -20.33 14.48 3.36
C ARG A 272 -19.58 15.77 2.99
N ASP A 273 -18.25 15.75 3.15
CA ASP A 273 -17.36 16.89 2.94
C ASP A 273 -17.03 17.04 1.45
N LYS A 274 -17.62 18.06 0.81
CA LYS A 274 -17.46 18.29 -0.63
C LYS A 274 -15.99 18.57 -1.02
N LEU A 275 -15.29 19.42 -0.28
CA LEU A 275 -13.91 19.80 -0.61
C LEU A 275 -12.97 18.61 -0.40
N GLY A 276 -13.17 17.89 0.71
CA GLY A 276 -12.45 16.63 0.96
C GLY A 276 -12.72 15.60 -0.13
N ALA A 277 -13.99 15.45 -0.56
CA ALA A 277 -14.42 14.51 -1.59
C ALA A 277 -13.81 14.81 -2.97
N GLU A 278 -13.71 16.09 -3.36
CA GLU A 278 -13.01 16.51 -4.59
C GLU A 278 -11.52 16.15 -4.53
N ALA A 279 -10.86 16.40 -3.39
CA ALA A 279 -9.43 16.13 -3.22
C ALA A 279 -9.07 14.63 -3.31
N VAL A 280 -10.03 13.74 -3.07
CA VAL A 280 -9.84 12.27 -3.03
C VAL A 280 -10.64 11.52 -4.08
N ASN A 281 -11.05 12.21 -5.15
CA ASN A 281 -11.68 11.64 -6.35
C ASN A 281 -13.04 10.97 -6.11
N LEU A 282 -13.82 11.44 -5.11
CA LEU A 282 -15.22 11.04 -4.95
C LEU A 282 -16.16 11.88 -5.82
N VAL A 283 -15.73 13.07 -6.23
CA VAL A 283 -16.42 13.91 -7.22
C VAL A 283 -15.75 13.73 -8.57
N THR A 284 -16.55 13.67 -9.63
CA THR A 284 -16.05 13.53 -11.01
C THR A 284 -15.15 14.72 -11.38
N GLY A 285 -14.02 14.42 -12.03
CA GLY A 285 -13.12 15.42 -12.60
C GLY A 285 -12.39 14.86 -13.83
N ASP A 286 -11.85 15.75 -14.66
CA ASP A 286 -11.22 15.39 -15.94
C ASP A 286 -9.87 14.68 -15.77
N LYS A 287 -9.20 14.92 -14.64
CA LYS A 287 -7.95 14.26 -14.26
C LYS A 287 -8.01 13.81 -12.80
N PRO A 288 -7.28 12.75 -12.42
CA PRO A 288 -7.16 12.34 -11.03
C PRO A 288 -6.60 13.47 -10.18
N ALA A 289 -7.32 13.86 -9.12
CA ALA A 289 -6.81 14.70 -8.06
C ALA A 289 -5.73 13.94 -7.28
N ASP A 290 -4.70 14.66 -6.86
CA ASP A 290 -3.59 14.14 -6.06
C ASP A 290 -3.50 14.91 -4.75
N VAL A 291 -4.26 14.45 -3.75
CA VAL A 291 -4.30 15.01 -2.38
C VAL A 291 -2.90 15.25 -1.81
N TYR A 292 -1.94 14.38 -2.11
CA TYR A 292 -0.58 14.47 -1.61
C TYR A 292 0.17 15.68 -2.19
N SER A 293 -0.01 15.96 -3.49
CA SER A 293 0.58 17.15 -4.12
C SER A 293 -0.10 18.42 -3.63
N GLY A 294 -1.42 18.40 -3.40
CA GLY A 294 -2.15 19.51 -2.78
C GLY A 294 -1.63 19.84 -1.38
N ILE A 295 -1.43 18.82 -0.54
CA ILE A 295 -0.84 19.00 0.80
C ILE A 295 0.61 19.45 0.71
N ALA A 296 1.42 18.90 -0.19
CA ALA A 296 2.81 19.34 -0.38
C ALA A 296 2.89 20.82 -0.75
N ALA A 297 2.02 21.29 -1.65
CA ALA A 297 1.92 22.71 -2.01
C ALA A 297 1.54 23.57 -0.80
N ARG A 298 0.55 23.12 0.00
CA ARG A 298 0.17 23.85 1.22
C ARG A 298 1.29 23.89 2.26
N VAL A 299 2.02 22.80 2.44
CA VAL A 299 3.21 22.74 3.32
C VAL A 299 4.27 23.70 2.84
N LEU A 300 4.55 23.71 1.54
CA LEU A 300 5.52 24.62 0.93
C LEU A 300 5.14 26.09 1.16
N ASP A 301 3.86 26.43 1.01
CA ASP A 301 3.38 27.79 1.27
C ASP A 301 3.55 28.21 2.73
N ILE A 302 3.27 27.32 3.69
CA ILE A 302 3.49 27.60 5.12
C ILE A 302 4.99 27.79 5.38
N MET A 303 5.84 26.93 4.83
CA MET A 303 7.30 27.04 5.00
C MET A 303 7.86 28.31 4.37
N LYS A 304 7.38 28.73 3.20
CA LYS A 304 7.79 30.00 2.58
C LYS A 304 7.46 31.19 3.48
N ARG A 305 6.23 31.25 4.01
CA ARG A 305 5.83 32.30 4.96
C ARG A 305 6.67 32.28 6.23
N ASP A 306 6.98 31.10 6.76
CA ASP A 306 7.84 30.97 7.94
C ASP A 306 9.29 31.38 7.66
N ALA A 307 9.80 31.14 6.45
CA ALA A 307 11.15 31.52 6.04
C ALA A 307 11.35 33.03 5.87
N ASP A 308 10.26 33.76 5.58
CA ASP A 308 10.23 35.22 5.41
C ASP A 308 10.11 35.98 6.75
N LYS A 309 9.87 35.28 7.86
CA LYS A 309 9.83 35.88 9.20
C LYS A 309 11.24 36.24 9.70
N ASP A 310 11.29 37.09 10.73
CA ASP A 310 12.53 37.47 11.40
C ASP A 310 13.11 36.28 12.22
N PRO A 311 14.34 35.81 11.90
CA PRO A 311 15.02 34.75 12.66
C PRO A 311 15.16 35.03 14.16
N ALA A 312 15.16 36.30 14.58
CA ALA A 312 15.22 36.68 16.00
C ALA A 312 13.92 36.35 16.76
N THR A 313 12.80 36.19 16.04
CA THR A 313 11.46 36.02 16.62
C THR A 313 10.87 34.62 16.42
N ASP A 314 11.28 33.90 15.37
CA ASP A 314 10.79 32.55 15.09
C ASP A 314 11.96 31.55 14.86
N PRO A 315 12.17 30.59 15.77
CA PRO A 315 13.27 29.63 15.65
C PRO A 315 13.08 28.64 14.49
N ASN A 316 11.93 28.67 13.79
CA ASN A 316 11.67 27.82 12.64
C ASN A 316 12.15 28.41 11.31
N VAL A 317 12.51 29.68 11.25
CA VAL A 317 12.93 30.36 10.00
C VAL A 317 14.07 29.60 9.32
N MET A 318 15.11 29.23 10.06
CA MET A 318 16.26 28.49 9.51
C MET A 318 15.87 27.10 9.01
N ARG A 319 14.95 26.42 9.70
CA ARG A 319 14.44 25.09 9.32
C ARG A 319 13.57 25.19 8.07
N ALA A 320 12.75 26.22 7.98
CA ALA A 320 11.91 26.49 6.82
C ALA A 320 12.77 26.74 5.58
N ARG A 321 13.79 27.62 5.68
CA ARG A 321 14.76 27.87 4.60
C ARG A 321 15.47 26.59 4.14
N LEU A 322 15.88 25.74 5.08
CA LEU A 322 16.53 24.46 4.78
C LEU A 322 15.60 23.50 4.00
N LEU A 323 14.30 23.50 4.31
CA LEU A 323 13.36 22.51 3.82
C LEU A 323 12.57 22.94 2.58
N ILE A 324 12.50 24.23 2.23
CA ILE A 324 11.73 24.72 1.07
C ILE A 324 12.01 23.92 -0.21
N ASN A 325 13.27 23.60 -0.49
CA ASN A 325 13.67 22.85 -1.68
C ASN A 325 13.57 21.32 -1.53
N GLN A 326 13.12 20.85 -0.36
CA GLN A 326 12.96 19.43 -0.03
C GLN A 326 11.48 19.01 0.02
N VAL A 327 10.54 19.96 0.01
CA VAL A 327 9.10 19.65 0.07
C VAL A 327 8.60 19.20 -1.30
N ASP A 328 8.20 17.94 -1.38
CA ASP A 328 7.48 17.39 -2.52
C ASP A 328 6.46 16.34 -2.05
N ARG A 329 5.75 15.78 -3.03
CA ARG A 329 4.79 14.69 -2.83
C ARG A 329 5.39 13.51 -2.05
N LYS A 330 6.61 13.06 -2.39
CA LYS A 330 7.25 11.88 -1.81
C LYS A 330 7.58 12.09 -0.32
N LEU A 331 7.92 13.31 0.07
CA LEU A 331 8.17 13.68 1.47
C LEU A 331 6.91 13.51 2.33
N VAL A 332 5.77 14.03 1.87
CA VAL A 332 4.53 14.09 2.67
C VAL A 332 3.63 12.86 2.53
N LYS A 333 3.72 12.11 1.42
CA LYS A 333 2.82 11.00 1.04
C LYS A 333 2.60 10.02 2.19
N GLN A 334 3.68 9.51 2.79
CA GLN A 334 3.58 8.48 3.83
C GLN A 334 2.90 9.03 5.10
N THR A 335 3.24 10.26 5.50
CA THR A 335 2.65 10.89 6.68
C THR A 335 1.18 11.18 6.50
N VAL A 336 0.78 11.73 5.35
CA VAL A 336 -0.63 11.95 5.03
C VAL A 336 -1.41 10.64 5.03
N MET A 337 -0.91 9.63 4.31
CA MET A 337 -1.56 8.32 4.17
C MET A 337 -1.73 7.61 5.51
N THR A 338 -0.77 7.74 6.43
CA THR A 338 -0.81 7.02 7.71
C THR A 338 -1.47 7.82 8.84
N SER A 339 -1.58 9.14 8.71
CA SER A 339 -2.21 10.00 9.73
C SER A 339 -3.70 9.70 9.89
N VAL A 340 -4.41 9.42 8.79
CA VAL A 340 -5.81 8.98 8.84
C VAL A 340 -6.01 7.62 9.51
N TYR A 341 -4.93 6.85 9.59
CA TYR A 341 -4.88 5.56 10.28
C TYR A 341 -4.26 5.67 11.69
N GLY A 342 -4.25 6.87 12.28
CA GLY A 342 -3.93 7.07 13.69
C GLY A 342 -2.43 7.16 14.01
N VAL A 343 -1.58 7.43 13.00
CA VAL A 343 -0.18 7.75 13.26
C VAL A 343 -0.06 8.99 14.15
N THR A 344 0.77 8.86 15.19
CA THR A 344 1.08 9.97 16.10
C THR A 344 2.14 10.89 15.51
N TYR A 345 2.28 12.09 16.07
CA TYR A 345 3.34 13.04 15.71
C TYR A 345 4.74 12.41 15.66
N ILE A 346 5.08 11.53 16.62
CA ILE A 346 6.37 10.84 16.67
C ILE A 346 6.56 9.95 15.43
N GLY A 347 5.53 9.17 15.08
CA GLY A 347 5.56 8.32 13.89
C GLY A 347 5.64 9.14 12.60
N ALA A 348 4.89 10.25 12.51
CA ALA A 348 4.94 11.18 11.38
C ALA A 348 6.35 11.77 11.18
N ARG A 349 6.98 12.24 12.27
CA ARG A 349 8.37 12.73 12.26
C ARG A 349 9.32 11.65 11.76
N ASP A 350 9.22 10.42 12.26
CA ASP A 350 10.16 9.35 11.88
C ASP A 350 10.04 8.96 10.40
N GLN A 351 8.82 8.98 9.87
CA GLN A 351 8.58 8.78 8.43
C GLN A 351 9.24 9.88 7.60
N ILE A 352 9.04 11.16 7.96
CA ILE A 352 9.65 12.29 7.27
C ILE A 352 11.18 12.27 7.42
N LYS A 353 11.70 11.99 8.61
CA LYS A 353 13.14 11.87 8.87
C LYS A 353 13.78 10.84 7.94
N ARG A 354 13.15 9.67 7.76
CA ARG A 354 13.63 8.64 6.83
C ARG A 354 13.67 9.17 5.39
N ARG A 355 12.63 9.87 4.94
CA ARG A 355 12.59 10.47 3.59
C ARG A 355 13.60 11.58 3.37
N LEU A 356 13.88 12.39 4.39
CA LEU A 356 14.94 13.40 4.32
C LEU A 356 16.33 12.75 4.30
N LYS A 357 16.53 11.68 5.09
CA LYS A 357 17.78 10.92 5.10
C LYS A 357 18.08 10.26 3.75
N GLU A 358 17.07 9.71 3.08
CA GLU A 358 17.19 9.15 1.72
C GLU A 358 17.69 10.18 0.68
N ARG A 359 17.47 11.48 0.91
CA ARG A 359 17.91 12.54 0.00
C ARG A 359 19.34 13.01 0.22
N GLY A 360 19.92 12.73 1.39
CA GLY A 360 21.28 13.15 1.74
C GLY A 360 21.49 14.67 1.85
N ALA A 361 20.43 15.48 1.85
CA ALA A 361 20.54 16.94 1.84
C ALA A 361 20.92 17.57 3.19
N ILE A 362 20.85 16.81 4.29
CA ILE A 362 21.16 17.26 5.64
C ILE A 362 22.08 16.20 6.27
N GLU A 363 23.35 16.54 6.44
CA GLU A 363 24.37 15.62 6.97
C GLU A 363 24.34 15.53 8.50
N ASP A 364 24.07 16.64 9.19
CA ASP A 364 24.01 16.66 10.65
C ASP A 364 22.71 15.99 11.18
N ASP A 365 22.88 14.97 12.00
CA ASP A 365 21.77 14.14 12.50
C ASP A 365 20.81 14.90 13.44
N ASN A 366 21.32 15.93 14.14
CA ASN A 366 20.53 16.77 15.03
C ASN A 366 19.69 17.78 14.24
N GLU A 367 20.29 18.43 13.25
CA GLU A 367 19.58 19.30 12.30
C GLU A 367 18.53 18.51 11.52
N LEU A 368 18.87 17.31 11.04
CA LEU A 368 17.94 16.41 10.37
C LEU A 368 16.75 16.06 11.27
N PHE A 369 17.00 15.78 12.55
CA PHE A 369 15.92 15.51 13.51
C PHE A 369 15.04 16.73 13.75
N ALA A 370 15.64 17.91 13.90
CA ALA A 370 14.91 19.17 14.12
C ALA A 370 14.10 19.59 12.88
N ALA A 371 14.67 19.44 11.69
CA ALA A 371 14.01 19.65 10.41
C ALA A 371 12.81 18.71 10.25
N ALA A 372 12.98 17.42 10.55
CA ALA A 372 11.89 16.45 10.52
C ALA A 372 10.75 16.79 11.49
N CYS A 373 11.06 17.33 12.67
CA CYS A 373 10.05 17.78 13.63
C CYS A 373 9.20 18.93 13.07
N TYR A 374 9.87 19.95 12.50
CA TYR A 374 9.20 21.09 11.88
C TYR A 374 8.36 20.69 10.66
N ALA A 375 8.92 19.87 9.76
CA ALA A 375 8.20 19.35 8.60
C ALA A 375 6.98 18.51 8.98
N ALA A 376 7.09 17.65 10.00
CA ALA A 376 5.96 16.85 10.49
C ALA A 376 4.85 17.73 11.07
N LYS A 377 5.20 18.72 11.89
CA LYS A 377 4.20 19.66 12.46
C LYS A 377 3.48 20.40 11.34
N THR A 378 4.21 20.94 10.38
CA THR A 378 3.67 21.70 9.25
C THR A 378 2.76 20.84 8.37
N THR A 379 3.18 19.59 8.09
CA THR A 379 2.37 18.62 7.32
C THR A 379 1.06 18.28 8.02
N LEU A 380 1.08 18.05 9.33
CA LEU A 380 -0.13 17.76 10.10
C LEU A 380 -1.05 18.98 10.20
N THR A 381 -0.50 20.19 10.28
CA THR A 381 -1.29 21.44 10.21
C THR A 381 -1.98 21.56 8.86
N ALA A 382 -1.24 21.41 7.75
CA ALA A 382 -1.80 21.49 6.40
C ALA A 382 -2.91 20.44 6.17
N LEU A 383 -2.70 19.21 6.65
CA LEU A 383 -3.72 18.15 6.60
C LEU A 383 -4.98 18.54 7.38
N GLY A 384 -4.82 19.11 8.57
CA GLY A 384 -5.93 19.54 9.42
C GLY A 384 -6.74 20.70 8.83
N GLU A 385 -6.07 21.64 8.14
CA GLU A 385 -6.73 22.75 7.42
C GLU A 385 -7.51 22.26 6.21
N MET A 386 -7.01 21.25 5.48
CA MET A 386 -7.67 20.73 4.28
C MET A 386 -8.81 19.75 4.58
N PHE A 387 -8.78 19.05 5.71
CA PHE A 387 -9.74 17.99 6.06
C PHE A 387 -10.33 18.19 7.46
N GLU A 388 -10.94 19.36 7.69
CA GLU A 388 -11.53 19.72 8.98
C GLU A 388 -12.66 18.77 9.40
N ALA A 389 -13.50 18.34 8.46
CA ALA A 389 -14.57 17.38 8.72
C ALA A 389 -14.02 16.02 9.18
N ALA A 390 -13.01 15.49 8.48
CA ALA A 390 -12.33 14.26 8.88
C ALA A 390 -11.71 14.37 10.28
N ARG A 391 -11.07 15.51 10.58
CA ARG A 391 -10.49 15.78 11.91
C ARG A 391 -11.55 15.82 13.00
N SER A 392 -12.70 16.43 12.71
CA SER A 392 -13.83 16.52 13.63
C SER A 392 -14.41 15.14 13.93
N ILE A 393 -14.60 14.30 12.90
CA ILE A 393 -15.05 12.91 13.06
C ILE A 393 -14.04 12.08 13.86
N MET A 394 -12.74 12.19 13.55
CA MET A 394 -11.68 11.52 14.31
C MET A 394 -11.69 11.89 15.79
N SER A 395 -11.86 13.19 16.09
CA SER A 395 -11.94 13.67 17.48
C SER A 395 -13.19 13.14 18.17
N TRP A 396 -14.35 13.18 17.49
CA TRP A 396 -15.62 12.67 18.00
C TRP A 396 -15.55 11.17 18.30
N LEU A 397 -15.06 10.35 17.38
CA LEU A 397 -14.84 8.91 17.59
C LEU A 397 -13.90 8.67 18.79
N GLY A 398 -12.80 9.42 18.88
CA GLY A 398 -11.88 9.34 20.02
C GLY A 398 -12.53 9.73 21.36
N ASP A 399 -13.51 10.63 21.34
CA ASP A 399 -14.27 11.01 22.53
C ASP A 399 -15.39 10.02 22.87
N CYS A 400 -15.99 9.34 21.89
CA CYS A 400 -16.92 8.21 22.13
C CYS A 400 -16.24 7.04 22.85
N ALA A 401 -14.93 6.87 22.69
CA ALA A 401 -14.15 5.91 23.46
C ALA A 401 -13.98 6.29 24.95
N LYS A 402 -14.55 7.42 25.41
CA LYS A 402 -14.58 7.83 26.82
C LYS A 402 -15.92 7.46 27.45
N ILE A 403 -15.87 6.81 28.60
CA ILE A 403 -17.04 6.70 29.50
C ILE A 403 -17.07 7.95 30.38
N LYS A 404 -18.06 8.83 30.18
CA LYS A 404 -18.31 9.98 31.06
C LYS A 404 -19.27 9.57 32.19
N THR A 405 -18.98 9.99 33.42
CA THR A 405 -19.93 9.91 34.54
C THR A 405 -20.33 11.33 34.98
N SER A 406 -21.42 11.45 35.73
CA SER A 406 -22.02 12.71 36.17
C SER A 406 -21.17 13.55 37.12
N LEU A 407 -20.07 13.01 37.67
CA LEU A 407 -19.27 13.71 38.69
C LEU A 407 -17.78 13.91 38.35
N GLN A 408 -17.14 13.05 37.54
CA GLN A 408 -15.73 13.21 37.13
C GLN A 408 -15.25 12.15 36.12
N THR A 409 -14.06 12.36 35.56
CA THR A 409 -13.27 11.35 34.83
C THR A 409 -12.27 10.70 35.79
N LEU A 410 -12.52 9.48 36.26
CA LEU A 410 -11.64 8.76 37.21
C LEU A 410 -10.72 7.76 36.50
N THR A 411 -9.46 7.66 36.94
CA THR A 411 -8.52 6.60 36.53
C THR A 411 -7.97 5.89 37.77
N LEU A 412 -8.30 4.62 37.95
CA LEU A 412 -7.80 3.76 39.05
C LEU A 412 -6.86 2.67 38.49
N GLN A 413 -5.61 2.65 38.95
CA GLN A 413 -4.58 1.70 38.52
C GLN A 413 -4.46 0.53 39.50
N ARG A 414 -4.71 -0.69 39.00
CA ARG A 414 -4.41 -1.99 39.62
C ARG A 414 -4.44 -3.06 38.52
N GLU A 415 -3.55 -4.04 38.56
CA GLU A 415 -3.41 -5.11 37.54
C GLU A 415 -4.66 -6.02 37.50
N THR A 416 -5.44 -5.99 36.40
CA THR A 416 -6.49 -6.95 35.94
C THR A 416 -6.89 -6.64 34.48
N ASP A 417 -7.96 -7.26 33.92
CA ASP A 417 -8.65 -7.10 32.60
C ASP A 417 -8.99 -5.66 32.13
N LYS A 418 -8.20 -4.65 32.52
CA LYS A 418 -8.43 -3.23 32.26
C LYS A 418 -7.88 -2.83 30.91
N VAL A 419 -8.78 -2.28 30.11
CA VAL A 419 -8.50 -1.73 28.80
C VAL A 419 -7.65 -0.46 28.90
N MET A 420 -6.58 -0.36 28.11
CA MET A 420 -5.74 0.85 28.04
C MET A 420 -6.49 2.00 27.35
N VAL A 421 -7.19 2.83 28.12
CA VAL A 421 -8.05 3.92 27.63
C VAL A 421 -7.33 4.82 26.61
N LYS A 422 -6.09 5.22 26.90
CA LYS A 422 -5.29 6.06 25.98
C LYS A 422 -5.09 5.38 24.62
N ARG A 423 -4.83 4.07 24.59
CA ARG A 423 -4.66 3.31 23.34
C ARG A 423 -5.99 3.13 22.61
N GLN A 424 -7.09 2.86 23.32
CA GLN A 424 -8.41 2.75 22.68
C GLN A 424 -8.83 4.05 22.01
N ARG A 425 -8.67 5.18 22.69
CA ARG A 425 -8.99 6.50 22.16
C ARG A 425 -8.27 6.79 20.83
N THR A 426 -6.98 6.48 20.76
CA THR A 426 -6.18 6.72 19.55
C THR A 426 -6.41 5.65 18.47
N ALA A 427 -6.78 4.43 18.86
CA ALA A 427 -6.95 3.31 17.95
C ALA A 427 -8.37 3.17 17.39
N PHE A 428 -9.38 3.72 18.04
CA PHE A 428 -10.77 3.57 17.59
C PHE A 428 -11.04 4.21 16.22
N PRO A 429 -10.69 5.50 15.97
CA PRO A 429 -10.90 6.09 14.64
C PRO A 429 -10.27 5.27 13.49
N PRO A 430 -8.99 4.86 13.56
CA PRO A 430 -8.42 4.09 12.47
C PRO A 430 -8.95 2.66 12.39
N ASN A 431 -9.28 2.01 13.51
CA ASN A 431 -9.90 0.68 13.47
C ASN A 431 -11.31 0.74 12.86
N PHE A 432 -12.05 1.81 13.11
CA PHE A 432 -13.38 2.03 12.56
C PHE A 432 -13.34 2.25 11.06
N VAL A 433 -12.47 3.14 10.57
CA VAL A 433 -12.27 3.32 9.11
C VAL A 433 -11.79 2.03 8.46
N HIS A 434 -10.89 1.28 9.11
CA HIS A 434 -10.49 -0.04 8.63
C HIS A 434 -11.63 -1.07 8.58
N SER A 435 -12.64 -0.93 9.43
CA SER A 435 -13.82 -1.81 9.33
C SER A 435 -14.69 -1.44 8.14
N LEU A 436 -14.81 -0.15 7.82
CA LEU A 436 -15.57 0.32 6.65
C LEU A 436 -14.88 -0.05 5.33
N ASP A 437 -13.54 0.03 5.26
CA ASP A 437 -12.80 -0.43 4.08
C ASP A 437 -12.93 -1.94 3.86
N GLY A 438 -12.88 -2.72 4.94
CA GLY A 438 -13.10 -4.17 4.91
C GLY A 438 -14.51 -4.51 4.45
N SER A 439 -15.52 -3.80 4.96
CA SER A 439 -16.91 -3.95 4.53
C SER A 439 -17.11 -3.62 3.05
N HIS A 440 -16.56 -2.49 2.57
CA HIS A 440 -16.67 -2.09 1.17
C HIS A 440 -16.03 -3.12 0.22
N MET A 441 -14.84 -3.63 0.57
CA MET A 441 -14.16 -4.68 -0.19
C MET A 441 -15.01 -5.96 -0.22
N MET A 442 -15.56 -6.39 0.91
CA MET A 442 -16.41 -7.59 0.97
C MET A 442 -17.68 -7.45 0.13
N MET A 443 -18.37 -6.31 0.22
CA MET A 443 -19.56 -6.02 -0.57
C MET A 443 -19.26 -6.06 -2.07
N THR A 444 -18.12 -5.47 -2.47
CA THR A 444 -17.68 -5.44 -3.86
C THR A 444 -17.28 -6.84 -4.34
N ALA A 445 -16.55 -7.61 -3.53
CA ALA A 445 -16.15 -8.98 -3.85
C ALA A 445 -17.35 -9.89 -4.13
N ILE A 446 -18.36 -9.85 -3.26
CA ILE A 446 -19.59 -10.66 -3.40
C ILE A 446 -20.29 -10.31 -4.73
N THR A 447 -20.54 -9.02 -4.98
CA THR A 447 -21.24 -8.61 -6.20
C THR A 447 -20.43 -8.84 -7.47
N CYS A 448 -19.09 -8.74 -7.42
CA CYS A 448 -18.23 -9.16 -8.53
C CYS A 448 -18.39 -10.65 -8.83
N LYS A 449 -18.41 -11.51 -7.81
CA LYS A 449 -18.64 -12.95 -8.00
C LYS A 449 -20.02 -13.26 -8.57
N GLU A 450 -21.07 -12.59 -8.08
CA GLU A 450 -22.43 -12.72 -8.61
C GLU A 450 -22.52 -12.30 -10.09
N ALA A 451 -21.74 -11.30 -10.48
CA ALA A 451 -21.59 -10.85 -11.86
C ALA A 451 -20.64 -11.74 -12.69
N GLY A 452 -20.05 -12.78 -12.10
CA GLY A 452 -19.17 -13.72 -12.78
C GLY A 452 -17.75 -13.18 -13.02
N LEU A 453 -17.26 -12.24 -12.22
CA LEU A 453 -15.90 -11.70 -12.29
C LEU A 453 -14.96 -12.44 -11.34
N SER A 454 -13.72 -12.65 -11.77
CA SER A 454 -12.62 -12.99 -10.85
C SER A 454 -12.30 -11.77 -10.00
N PHE A 455 -12.16 -11.96 -8.68
CA PHE A 455 -11.86 -10.86 -7.76
C PHE A 455 -10.72 -11.24 -6.80
N ALA A 456 -9.73 -10.36 -6.72
CA ALA A 456 -8.74 -10.37 -5.66
C ALA A 456 -8.59 -8.95 -5.10
N GLY A 457 -8.09 -8.82 -3.88
CA GLY A 457 -7.88 -7.50 -3.29
C GLY A 457 -6.67 -7.46 -2.37
N VAL A 458 -5.99 -6.32 -2.39
CA VAL A 458 -5.00 -5.91 -1.39
C VAL A 458 -5.59 -4.72 -0.67
N HIS A 459 -6.47 -5.00 0.29
CA HIS A 459 -7.19 -3.99 1.08
C HIS A 459 -7.98 -3.00 0.21
N ASP A 460 -7.41 -1.85 -0.13
CA ASP A 460 -7.98 -0.77 -0.94
C ASP A 460 -7.62 -0.83 -2.44
N SER A 461 -6.94 -1.90 -2.85
CA SER A 461 -6.62 -2.24 -4.24
C SER A 461 -7.47 -3.42 -4.71
N TYR A 462 -8.32 -3.24 -5.73
CA TYR A 462 -9.21 -4.29 -6.25
C TYR A 462 -8.76 -4.76 -7.62
N TRP A 463 -8.67 -6.09 -7.79
CA TRP A 463 -8.05 -6.71 -8.94
C TRP A 463 -9.03 -7.64 -9.65
N THR A 464 -9.06 -7.55 -10.97
CA THR A 464 -9.85 -8.44 -11.85
C THR A 464 -9.16 -8.59 -13.21
N HIS A 465 -9.74 -9.35 -14.14
CA HIS A 465 -9.20 -9.46 -15.49
C HIS A 465 -9.34 -8.14 -16.26
N ALA A 466 -8.44 -7.90 -17.22
CA ALA A 466 -8.45 -6.66 -18.00
C ALA A 466 -9.78 -6.38 -18.72
N SER A 467 -10.48 -7.43 -19.19
CA SER A 467 -11.80 -7.32 -19.82
C SER A 467 -12.94 -6.95 -18.86
N ASP A 468 -12.75 -7.18 -17.56
CA ASP A 468 -13.78 -7.03 -16.54
C ASP A 468 -13.66 -5.72 -15.74
N VAL A 469 -12.58 -4.95 -15.95
CA VAL A 469 -12.25 -3.76 -15.16
C VAL A 469 -13.37 -2.72 -15.19
N ASP A 470 -13.99 -2.47 -16.35
CA ASP A 470 -15.09 -1.50 -16.46
C ASP A 470 -16.29 -1.90 -15.61
N GLN A 471 -16.63 -3.19 -15.59
CA GLN A 471 -17.74 -3.71 -14.80
C GLN A 471 -17.42 -3.70 -13.29
N MET A 472 -16.21 -4.11 -12.89
CA MET A 472 -15.76 -4.01 -11.50
C MET A 472 -15.77 -2.55 -11.03
N ASN A 473 -15.35 -1.61 -11.88
CA ASN A 473 -15.37 -0.18 -11.62
C ASN A 473 -16.79 0.37 -11.40
N LYS A 474 -17.79 -0.17 -12.08
CA LYS A 474 -19.19 0.16 -11.81
C LYS A 474 -19.62 -0.38 -10.44
N ILE A 475 -19.40 -1.67 -10.20
CA ILE A 475 -19.78 -2.36 -8.95
C ILE A 475 -19.15 -1.68 -7.73
N LEU A 476 -17.85 -1.36 -7.78
CA LEU A 476 -17.15 -0.75 -6.64
C LEU A 476 -17.78 0.58 -6.22
N ARG A 477 -18.23 1.40 -7.19
CA ARG A 477 -18.83 2.72 -6.93
C ARG A 477 -20.24 2.57 -6.39
N GLU A 478 -21.02 1.66 -6.96
CA GLU A 478 -22.37 1.34 -6.46
C GLU A 478 -22.32 0.86 -5.01
N LYS A 479 -21.41 -0.06 -4.69
CA LYS A 479 -21.26 -0.58 -3.32
C LYS A 479 -20.70 0.45 -2.33
N PHE A 480 -19.87 1.39 -2.79
CA PHE A 480 -19.44 2.51 -1.96
C PHE A 480 -20.61 3.43 -1.61
N VAL A 481 -21.46 3.77 -2.59
CA VAL A 481 -22.67 4.57 -2.35
C VAL A 481 -23.63 3.83 -1.42
N GLU A 482 -23.89 2.54 -1.67
CA GLU A 482 -24.76 1.69 -0.83
C GLU A 482 -24.29 1.65 0.63
N LEU A 483 -22.98 1.50 0.87
CA LEU A 483 -22.41 1.52 2.22
C LEU A 483 -22.71 2.84 2.95
N TYR A 484 -22.58 3.97 2.25
CA TYR A 484 -22.70 5.31 2.82
C TYR A 484 -24.11 5.90 2.80
N ASP A 485 -25.07 5.25 2.15
CA ASP A 485 -26.50 5.58 2.25
C ASP A 485 -27.06 5.23 3.64
N ALA A 486 -26.43 4.27 4.32
CA ALA A 486 -26.74 3.96 5.71
C ALA A 486 -26.27 5.08 6.68
N PRO A 487 -27.03 5.38 7.75
CA PRO A 487 -26.67 6.39 8.74
C PRO A 487 -25.60 5.85 9.72
N ILE A 488 -24.39 5.57 9.21
CA ILE A 488 -23.31 4.89 9.92
C ILE A 488 -22.95 5.59 11.25
N LEU A 489 -22.75 6.92 11.23
CA LEU A 489 -22.36 7.67 12.44
C LEU A 489 -23.47 7.68 13.51
N GLU A 490 -24.74 7.74 13.09
CA GLU A 490 -25.88 7.69 14.00
C GLU A 490 -25.97 6.32 14.67
N ASN A 491 -25.86 5.25 13.89
CA ASN A 491 -25.87 3.87 14.40
C ASN A 491 -24.77 3.62 15.45
N VAL A 492 -23.57 4.17 15.23
CA VAL A 492 -22.47 4.12 16.22
C VAL A 492 -22.79 4.93 17.47
N SER A 493 -23.43 6.10 17.33
CA SER A 493 -23.82 6.93 18.47
C SER A 493 -24.86 6.26 19.38
N PHE A 494 -25.76 5.44 18.83
CA PHE A 494 -26.74 4.69 19.62
C PHE A 494 -26.11 3.57 20.46
N MET A 495 -24.98 3.00 20.04
CA MET A 495 -24.25 1.97 20.80
C MET A 495 -23.45 2.55 21.98
N GLY A 496 -23.21 3.87 22.00
CA GLY A 496 -22.46 4.57 23.05
C GLY A 496 -23.32 5.14 24.18
N LYS A 497 -24.65 4.99 24.11
CA LYS A 497 -25.60 5.21 25.20
C LYS A 497 -25.94 3.88 25.84
#